data_AF-A0A957RX97-F1
#
_entry.id   AF-A0A957RX97-F1
#
_cell.length_a   1.000
_cell.length_b   1.000
_cell.length_c   1.000
_cell.angle_alpha   90.00
_cell.angle_beta   90.00
_cell.angle_gamma   90.00
#
_symmetry.space_group_name_H-M   'P 1'
#
loop_
_entity.id
_entity.type
_entity.pdbx_description
1 polymer ?
#
loop_
_entity_poly.entity_id
_entity_poly.type
_entity_poly.pdbx_seq_one_letter_code
_entity_poly.pdbx_strand_id
1 'polypeptide(L)'
;WLLTYRNSWTMVYHTDNTFALHLLVLGFARQAADTISVDALFRRRPPPEAGWRFGWPIQLMCLITILHYFIAGYAKVFGLYWQGWLTGQAIHNWIAWDTIRKEVLGSAGSPVAGLVFRLHGLFVALSYFTLLVEFGAPAVLRWRKLAPWWCLAAFGMHWGIYAFMHITFPYHLSGFIYLSFFPLERLARKRR
;
A
#
# COMPACT_ATOMS: atom_id res chain seq x y z
N TRP A 1 14.74 9.97 -10.58
CA TRP A 1 14.49 8.62 -10.01
C TRP A 1 13.08 8.10 -10.29
N LEU A 2 12.02 8.92 -10.19
CA LEU A 2 10.62 8.49 -10.38
C LEU A 2 10.24 7.95 -11.76
N LEU A 3 10.90 8.39 -12.84
CA LEU A 3 10.63 7.96 -14.22
C LEU A 3 11.80 7.13 -14.79
N THR A 4 12.40 6.28 -13.96
CA THR A 4 13.56 5.46 -14.37
C THR A 4 13.15 4.01 -14.57
N TYR A 5 13.94 3.25 -15.34
CA TYR A 5 13.72 1.83 -15.56
C TYR A 5 13.56 1.03 -14.26
N ARG A 6 14.30 1.39 -13.20
CA ARG A 6 14.22 0.73 -11.88
C ARG A 6 12.86 0.91 -11.20
N ASN A 7 12.07 1.88 -11.65
CA ASN A 7 10.74 2.20 -11.14
C ASN A 7 9.60 1.68 -12.06
N SER A 8 9.95 1.04 -13.19
CA SER A 8 8.98 0.38 -14.05
C SER A 8 8.23 -0.73 -13.31
N TRP A 9 7.00 -0.99 -13.74
CA TRP A 9 6.24 -2.16 -13.29
C TRP A 9 7.08 -3.43 -13.49
N THR A 10 7.09 -4.33 -12.51
CA THR A 10 7.97 -5.54 -12.38
C THR A 10 9.36 -5.32 -11.79
N MET A 11 9.83 -4.07 -11.60
CA MET A 11 11.12 -3.76 -10.97
C MET A 11 10.98 -3.42 -9.48
N VAL A 12 12.06 -3.57 -8.70
CA VAL A 12 12.03 -3.53 -7.22
C VAL A 12 11.34 -2.28 -6.62
N TYR A 13 11.46 -1.11 -7.25
CA TYR A 13 10.93 0.15 -6.69
C TYR A 13 9.50 0.49 -7.13
N HIS A 14 8.81 -0.37 -7.88
CA HIS A 14 7.45 -0.09 -8.38
C HIS A 14 6.42 0.28 -7.29
N THR A 15 6.69 -0.02 -6.02
CA THR A 15 5.85 0.38 -4.87
C THR A 15 5.94 1.89 -4.56
N ASP A 16 7.02 2.57 -4.96
CA ASP A 16 7.19 4.02 -4.84
C ASP A 16 6.30 4.79 -5.81
N ASN A 17 5.80 4.13 -6.87
CA ASN A 17 4.88 4.73 -7.83
C ASN A 17 3.60 5.21 -7.15
N THR A 18 3.10 4.50 -6.14
CA THR A 18 1.89 4.90 -5.42
C THR A 18 2.11 6.20 -4.64
N PHE A 19 3.27 6.32 -3.98
CA PHE A 19 3.66 7.56 -3.32
C PHE A 19 3.77 8.72 -4.32
N ALA A 20 4.42 8.50 -5.45
CA ALA A 20 4.57 9.48 -6.50
C ALA A 20 3.22 9.94 -7.07
N LEU A 21 2.32 9.00 -7.35
CA LEU A 21 0.97 9.29 -7.82
C LEU A 21 0.18 10.07 -6.78
N HIS A 22 0.26 9.71 -5.49
CA HIS A 22 -0.37 10.48 -4.42
C HIS A 22 0.19 11.91 -4.32
N LEU A 23 1.52 12.08 -4.45
CA LEU A 23 2.13 13.41 -4.50
C LEU A 23 1.69 14.21 -5.74
N LEU A 24 1.56 13.58 -6.90
CA LEU A 24 1.05 14.24 -8.11
C LEU A 24 -0.41 14.66 -7.90
N VAL A 25 -1.26 13.80 -7.34
CA VAL A 25 -2.65 14.15 -7.04
C VAL A 25 -2.72 15.34 -6.08
N LEU A 26 -1.91 15.33 -5.01
CA LEU A 26 -1.86 16.44 -4.06
C LEU A 26 -1.27 17.72 -4.66
N GLY A 27 -0.27 17.61 -5.53
CA GLY A 27 0.37 18.75 -6.20
C GLY A 27 -0.50 19.40 -7.27
N PHE A 28 -1.28 18.60 -8.01
CA PHE A 28 -2.23 19.10 -9.01
C PHE A 28 -3.60 19.44 -8.44
N ALA A 29 -3.90 19.00 -7.21
CA ALA A 29 -5.05 19.48 -6.48
C ALA A 29 -4.83 20.95 -6.12
N ARG A 30 -5.28 21.84 -7.01
CA ARG A 30 -5.38 23.31 -6.83
C ARG A 30 -5.85 23.74 -5.43
N GLN A 31 -6.65 22.88 -4.81
CA GLN A 31 -7.26 23.00 -3.50
C GLN A 31 -6.26 22.98 -2.33
N ALA A 32 -5.12 22.30 -2.44
CA ALA A 32 -4.07 22.32 -1.42
C ALA A 32 -3.45 23.72 -1.31
N ALA A 33 -3.28 24.41 -2.45
CA ALA A 33 -2.77 25.77 -2.50
C ALA A 33 -3.78 26.81 -1.98
N ASP A 34 -5.10 26.58 -2.13
CA ASP A 34 -6.13 27.52 -1.67
C ASP A 34 -6.39 27.44 -0.15
N THR A 35 -6.02 26.35 0.52
CA THR A 35 -6.27 26.10 1.96
C THR A 35 -5.00 26.15 2.82
N ILE A 36 -3.87 25.66 2.31
CA ILE A 36 -2.57 25.63 2.98
C ILE A 36 -1.53 26.18 2.01
N SER A 37 -1.56 27.50 1.80
CA SER A 37 -0.45 28.21 1.13
C SER A 37 0.14 29.26 2.06
N VAL A 38 1.42 29.55 1.82
CA VAL A 38 2.13 30.66 2.45
C VAL A 38 1.38 31.98 2.20
N ASP A 39 0.86 32.17 0.97
CA ASP A 39 0.03 33.33 0.62
C ASP A 39 -1.29 33.38 1.42
N ALA A 40 -1.99 32.25 1.58
CA ALA A 40 -3.19 32.19 2.43
C ALA A 40 -2.87 32.47 3.92
N LEU A 41 -1.72 32.02 4.41
CA LEU A 41 -1.25 32.27 5.77
C LEU A 41 -0.93 33.76 6.00
N PHE A 42 -0.26 34.40 5.05
CA PHE A 42 0.03 35.85 5.10
C PHE A 42 -1.21 36.71 4.89
N ARG A 43 -2.13 36.30 4.00
CA ARG A 43 -3.33 37.08 3.66
C ARG A 43 -4.55 36.80 4.54
N ARG A 44 -4.44 35.92 5.54
CA ARG A 44 -5.52 35.53 6.47
C ARG A 44 -6.86 35.24 5.75
N ARG A 45 -6.81 34.59 4.59
CA ARG A 45 -8.02 34.28 3.83
C ARG A 45 -8.91 33.33 4.65
N PRO A 46 -10.24 33.55 4.69
CA PRO A 46 -11.14 32.61 5.33
C PRO A 46 -10.99 31.23 4.63
N PRO A 47 -10.99 30.12 5.40
CA PRO A 47 -10.88 28.80 4.81
C PRO A 47 -12.05 28.59 3.84
N PRO A 48 -11.80 28.11 2.61
CA PRO A 48 -12.87 27.89 1.64
C PRO A 48 -13.89 26.88 2.17
N GLU A 49 -15.16 27.10 1.86
CA GLU A 49 -16.26 26.22 2.29
C GLU A 49 -16.10 24.80 1.73
N ALA A 50 -16.45 23.80 2.54
CA ALA A 50 -16.37 22.40 2.19
C ALA A 50 -17.34 22.07 1.04
N GLY A 51 -16.79 21.96 -0.18
CA GLY A 51 -17.53 21.61 -1.40
C GLY A 51 -17.02 20.33 -2.08
N TRP A 52 -17.80 19.80 -3.01
CA TRP A 52 -17.45 18.61 -3.81
C TRP A 52 -16.08 18.71 -4.51
N ARG A 53 -15.65 19.94 -4.82
CA ARG A 53 -14.37 20.29 -5.45
C ARG A 53 -13.16 19.90 -4.59
N PHE A 54 -13.35 19.66 -3.29
CA PHE A 54 -12.33 19.22 -2.34
C PHE A 54 -12.31 17.69 -2.11
N GLY A 55 -13.33 16.96 -2.57
CA GLY A 55 -13.47 15.52 -2.33
C GLY A 55 -12.79 14.64 -3.37
N TRP A 56 -12.71 15.08 -4.62
CA TRP A 56 -12.17 14.27 -5.72
C TRP A 56 -10.69 13.86 -5.56
N PRO A 57 -9.76 14.66 -4.99
CA PRO A 57 -8.37 14.23 -4.84
C PRO A 57 -8.25 13.06 -3.86
N ILE A 58 -9.00 13.11 -2.77
CA ILE A 58 -9.05 12.03 -1.76
C ILE A 58 -9.64 10.76 -2.39
N GLN A 59 -10.73 10.89 -3.15
CA GLN A 59 -11.33 9.77 -3.87
C GLN A 59 -10.35 9.14 -4.88
N LEU A 60 -9.59 9.97 -5.60
CA LEU A 60 -8.58 9.52 -6.55
C LEU A 60 -7.42 8.80 -5.85
N MET A 61 -6.93 9.31 -4.71
CA MET A 61 -5.91 8.61 -3.91
C MET A 61 -6.40 7.24 -3.41
N CYS A 62 -7.65 7.17 -2.94
CA CYS A 62 -8.28 5.88 -2.59
C CYS A 62 -8.34 4.94 -3.79
N LEU A 63 -8.74 5.44 -4.96
CA LEU A 63 -8.81 4.64 -6.18
C LEU A 63 -7.42 4.15 -6.61
N ILE A 64 -6.41 5.01 -6.61
CA ILE A 64 -5.01 4.65 -6.93
C ILE A 64 -4.54 3.55 -6.00
N THR A 65 -4.78 3.71 -4.70
CA THR A 65 -4.43 2.70 -3.70
C THR A 65 -5.14 1.37 -4.00
N ILE A 66 -6.46 1.38 -4.19
CA ILE A 66 -7.23 0.16 -4.49
C ILE A 66 -6.74 -0.51 -5.77
N LEU A 67 -6.48 0.26 -6.82
CA LEU A 67 -5.96 -0.27 -8.09
C LEU A 67 -4.57 -0.88 -7.91
N HIS A 68 -3.70 -0.27 -7.11
CA HIS A 68 -2.38 -0.82 -6.84
C HIS A 68 -2.45 -2.22 -6.23
N TYR A 69 -3.28 -2.39 -5.20
CA TYR A 69 -3.51 -3.70 -4.58
C TYR A 69 -4.24 -4.66 -5.52
N PHE A 70 -5.28 -4.18 -6.21
CA PHE A 70 -6.06 -5.02 -7.11
C PHE A 70 -5.22 -5.57 -8.27
N ILE A 71 -4.38 -4.74 -8.88
CA ILE A 71 -3.47 -5.19 -9.95
C ILE A 71 -2.49 -6.23 -9.40
N ALA A 72 -1.96 -6.02 -8.19
CA ALA A 72 -1.07 -6.99 -7.55
C ALA A 72 -1.77 -8.34 -7.28
N GLY A 73 -3.03 -8.33 -6.83
CA GLY A 73 -3.83 -9.54 -6.61
C GLY A 73 -4.25 -10.20 -7.93
N TYR A 74 -4.66 -9.40 -8.92
CA TYR A 74 -5.02 -9.86 -10.26
C TYR A 74 -3.85 -10.59 -10.92
N ALA A 75 -2.64 -10.04 -10.83
CA ALA A 75 -1.43 -10.68 -11.33
C ALA A 75 -1.11 -12.01 -10.62
N LYS A 76 -1.51 -12.19 -9.36
CA LYS A 76 -1.36 -13.46 -8.65
C LYS A 76 -2.36 -14.50 -9.10
N VAL A 77 -3.61 -14.10 -9.33
CA VAL A 77 -4.70 -15.01 -9.75
C VAL A 77 -4.58 -15.40 -11.23
N PHE A 78 -4.20 -14.46 -12.09
CA PHE A 78 -4.18 -14.65 -13.55
C PHE A 78 -2.76 -14.71 -14.14
N GLY A 79 -1.72 -14.64 -13.29
CA GLY A 79 -0.35 -14.81 -13.73
C GLY A 79 0.01 -16.26 -14.03
N LEU A 80 1.13 -16.46 -14.72
CA LEU A 80 1.63 -17.78 -15.11
C LEU A 80 1.85 -18.74 -13.92
N TYR A 81 2.05 -18.21 -12.72
CA TYR A 81 2.32 -18.98 -11.49
C TYR A 81 1.16 -18.97 -10.48
N TRP A 82 -0.09 -18.88 -10.95
CA TRP A 82 -1.28 -18.78 -10.10
C TRP A 82 -1.47 -19.97 -9.13
N GLN A 83 -1.13 -21.19 -9.55
CA GLN A 83 -1.27 -22.40 -8.73
C GLN A 83 -0.42 -22.32 -7.46
N GLY A 84 0.78 -21.73 -7.56
CA GLY A 84 1.69 -21.56 -6.42
C GLY A 84 1.12 -20.65 -5.33
N TRP A 85 0.23 -19.72 -5.69
CA TRP A 85 -0.47 -18.89 -4.70
C TRP A 85 -1.52 -19.70 -3.94
N LEU A 86 -2.24 -20.62 -4.60
CA LEU A 86 -3.22 -21.47 -3.93
C LEU A 86 -2.57 -22.50 -2.98
N THR A 87 -1.40 -23.00 -3.32
CA THR A 87 -0.67 -23.99 -2.52
C THR A 87 0.29 -23.38 -1.50
N GLY A 88 0.37 -22.06 -1.38
CA GLY A 88 1.36 -21.41 -0.49
C GLY A 88 2.80 -21.43 -1.02
N GLN A 89 3.07 -22.17 -2.10
CA GLN A 89 4.40 -22.36 -2.66
C GLN A 89 5.02 -21.06 -3.18
N ALA A 90 4.20 -20.14 -3.70
CA ALA A 90 4.69 -18.83 -4.15
C ALA A 90 5.36 -18.08 -3.00
N ILE A 91 4.64 -17.79 -1.92
CA ILE A 91 5.19 -17.06 -0.76
C ILE A 91 6.38 -17.80 -0.15
N HIS A 92 6.28 -19.12 0.00
CA HIS A 92 7.38 -19.94 0.50
C HIS A 92 8.65 -19.79 -0.34
N ASN A 93 8.55 -19.91 -1.66
CA ASN A 93 9.67 -19.78 -2.59
C ASN A 93 10.24 -18.35 -2.59
N TRP A 94 9.39 -17.32 -2.55
CA TRP A 94 9.84 -15.92 -2.50
C TRP A 94 10.65 -15.62 -1.23
N ILE A 95 10.19 -16.11 -0.07
CA ILE A 95 10.91 -15.96 1.21
C ILE A 95 12.24 -16.72 1.17
N ALA A 96 12.23 -17.96 0.65
CA ALA A 96 13.44 -18.77 0.50
C ALA A 96 14.48 -18.05 -0.37
N TRP A 97 14.05 -17.60 -1.56
CA TRP A 97 14.90 -16.92 -2.52
C TRP A 97 15.48 -15.63 -1.96
N ASP A 98 14.67 -14.78 -1.31
CA ASP A 98 15.16 -13.53 -0.74
C ASP A 98 16.16 -13.77 0.41
N THR A 99 15.90 -14.76 1.25
CA THR A 99 16.79 -15.13 2.37
C THR A 99 18.14 -15.62 1.86
N ILE A 100 18.16 -16.59 0.94
CA ILE A 100 19.39 -17.13 0.34
C ILE A 100 20.17 -16.03 -0.38
N ARG A 101 19.48 -15.20 -1.15
CA ARG A 101 20.10 -14.09 -1.88
C ARG A 101 20.78 -13.11 -0.92
N LYS A 102 20.17 -12.80 0.23
CA LYS A 102 20.76 -11.91 1.23
C LYS A 102 22.00 -12.52 1.85
N GLU A 103 21.92 -13.78 2.27
CA GLU A 103 23.06 -14.50 2.87
C GLU A 103 24.25 -14.56 1.91
N VAL A 104 24.02 -14.92 0.64
CA VAL A 104 25.07 -14.96 -0.39
C VAL A 104 25.71 -13.58 -0.63
N LEU A 105 24.93 -12.50 -0.52
CA LEU A 105 25.41 -11.13 -0.69
C LEU A 105 25.98 -10.52 0.61
N GLY A 106 26.13 -11.31 1.68
CA GLY A 106 26.69 -10.87 2.97
C GLY A 106 25.73 -10.04 3.83
N SER A 107 24.43 -10.09 3.54
CA SER A 107 23.37 -9.43 4.31
C SER A 107 22.60 -10.46 5.13
N ALA A 108 22.20 -10.11 6.35
CA ALA A 108 21.40 -11.03 7.18
C ALA A 108 19.99 -11.21 6.60
N GLY A 109 19.58 -12.47 6.44
CA GLY A 109 18.19 -12.83 6.18
C GLY A 109 17.29 -12.58 7.41
N SER A 110 15.98 -12.82 7.27
CA SER A 110 15.09 -12.73 8.43
C SER A 110 15.29 -13.93 9.36
N PRO A 111 15.48 -13.73 10.68
CA PRO A 111 15.55 -14.83 11.65
C PRO A 111 14.22 -15.59 11.77
N VAL A 112 13.10 -14.93 11.43
CA VAL A 112 11.75 -15.53 11.45
C VAL A 112 11.60 -16.53 10.31
N ALA A 113 12.20 -16.26 9.14
CA ALA A 113 12.08 -17.13 7.97
C ALA A 113 12.55 -18.56 8.25
N GLY A 114 13.69 -18.73 8.94
CA GLY A 114 14.23 -20.04 9.29
C GLY A 114 13.36 -20.81 10.29
N LEU A 115 12.75 -20.12 11.26
CA LEU A 115 11.89 -20.71 12.28
C LEU A 115 10.59 -21.28 11.68
N VAL A 116 9.99 -20.53 10.75
CA VAL A 116 8.68 -20.88 10.19
C VAL A 116 8.75 -21.66 8.89
N PHE A 117 9.94 -21.87 8.33
CA PHE A 117 10.14 -22.43 6.98
C PHE A 117 9.46 -23.79 6.76
N ARG A 118 9.35 -24.59 7.83
CA ARG A 118 8.76 -25.93 7.80
C ARG A 118 7.23 -25.93 7.96
N LEU A 119 6.64 -24.79 8.30
CA LEU A 119 5.20 -24.65 8.57
C LEU A 119 4.44 -24.39 7.26
N HIS A 120 4.30 -25.41 6.41
CA HIS A 120 3.64 -25.28 5.11
C HIS A 120 2.23 -24.64 5.22
N GLY A 121 1.43 -25.06 6.21
CA GLY A 121 0.09 -24.50 6.44
C GLY A 121 0.07 -23.00 6.71
N LEU A 122 1.13 -22.44 7.31
CA LEU A 122 1.26 -20.99 7.49
C LEU A 122 1.38 -20.29 6.13
N PHE A 123 2.20 -20.80 5.21
CA PHE A 123 2.38 -20.19 3.89
C PHE A 123 1.12 -20.29 3.03
N VAL A 124 0.37 -21.38 3.13
CA VAL A 124 -0.96 -21.49 2.52
C VAL A 124 -1.89 -20.39 3.06
N ALA A 125 -1.99 -20.26 4.39
CA ALA A 125 -2.83 -19.24 5.02
C ALA A 125 -2.41 -17.81 4.64
N LEU A 126 -1.11 -17.53 4.63
CA LEU A 126 -0.58 -16.23 4.21
C LEU A 126 -0.88 -15.95 2.73
N SER A 127 -0.79 -16.94 1.84
CA SER A 127 -1.13 -16.72 0.43
C SER A 127 -2.60 -16.41 0.22
N TYR A 128 -3.50 -17.13 0.89
CA TYR A 128 -4.93 -16.79 0.85
C TYR A 128 -5.18 -15.40 1.44
N PHE A 129 -4.49 -15.05 2.52
CA PHE A 129 -4.58 -13.72 3.11
C PHE A 129 -4.14 -12.62 2.14
N THR A 130 -2.99 -12.75 1.47
CA THR A 130 -2.54 -11.76 0.48
C THR A 130 -3.52 -11.67 -0.69
N LEU A 131 -4.01 -12.81 -1.18
CA LEU A 131 -5.01 -12.83 -2.26
C LEU A 131 -6.30 -12.11 -1.85
N LEU A 132 -6.80 -12.36 -0.64
CA LEU A 132 -8.01 -11.72 -0.12
C LEU A 132 -7.82 -10.20 0.00
N VAL A 133 -6.69 -9.77 0.56
CA VAL A 133 -6.38 -8.34 0.75
C VAL A 133 -6.23 -7.62 -0.59
N GLU A 134 -5.45 -8.21 -1.50
CA GLU A 134 -5.10 -7.56 -2.76
C GLU A 134 -6.22 -7.64 -3.79
N PHE A 135 -6.72 -8.85 -4.08
CA PHE A 135 -7.79 -9.05 -5.06
C PHE A 135 -9.15 -8.55 -4.54
N GLY A 136 -9.37 -8.60 -3.22
CA GLY A 136 -10.57 -8.09 -2.58
C GLY A 136 -10.60 -6.57 -2.42
N ALA A 137 -9.53 -5.83 -2.73
CA ALA A 137 -9.48 -4.38 -2.57
C ALA A 137 -10.66 -3.60 -3.20
N PRO A 138 -11.16 -3.94 -4.41
CA PRO A 138 -12.31 -3.25 -5.01
C PRO A 138 -13.61 -3.37 -4.19
N ALA A 139 -13.74 -4.38 -3.32
CA ALA A 139 -14.88 -4.54 -2.43
C ALA A 139 -15.06 -3.31 -1.51
N VAL A 140 -13.98 -2.61 -1.18
CA VAL A 140 -14.00 -1.39 -0.36
C VAL A 140 -14.74 -0.24 -1.06
N LEU A 141 -14.68 -0.15 -2.40
CA LEU A 141 -15.44 0.84 -3.17
C LEU A 141 -16.94 0.62 -3.03
N ARG A 142 -17.37 -0.66 -3.06
CA ARG A 142 -18.79 -1.03 -2.95
C ARG A 142 -19.31 -0.94 -1.51
N TRP A 143 -18.48 -1.33 -0.54
CA TRP A 143 -18.83 -1.41 0.87
C TRP A 143 -17.84 -0.61 1.72
N ARG A 144 -18.09 0.70 1.82
CA ARG A 144 -17.24 1.63 2.60
C ARG A 144 -17.00 1.21 4.05
N LYS A 145 -17.90 0.42 4.64
CA LYS A 145 -17.75 -0.13 6.00
C LYS A 145 -16.57 -1.10 6.15
N LEU A 146 -16.11 -1.68 5.04
CA LEU A 146 -14.95 -2.59 5.02
C LEU A 146 -13.62 -1.85 4.98
N ALA A 147 -13.61 -0.55 4.64
CA ALA A 147 -12.40 0.26 4.51
C ALA A 147 -11.43 0.16 5.70
N PRO A 148 -11.85 0.35 6.98
CA PRO A 148 -10.91 0.29 8.11
C PRO A 148 -10.30 -1.10 8.29
N TRP A 149 -11.11 -2.15 8.13
CA TRP A 149 -10.65 -3.54 8.25
C TRP A 149 -9.69 -3.92 7.13
N TRP A 150 -9.99 -3.49 5.91
CA TRP A 150 -9.10 -3.69 4.76
C TRP A 150 -7.78 -2.93 4.94
N CYS A 151 -7.81 -1.67 5.41
CA CYS A 151 -6.59 -0.90 5.68
C CYS A 151 -5.74 -1.58 6.76
N LEU A 152 -6.36 -2.09 7.84
CA LEU A 152 -5.66 -2.82 8.89
C LEU A 152 -5.03 -4.12 8.36
N ALA A 153 -5.76 -4.87 7.53
CA ALA A 153 -5.25 -6.09 6.91
C ALA A 153 -4.09 -5.80 5.95
N ALA A 154 -4.23 -4.80 5.08
CA ALA A 154 -3.18 -4.37 4.16
C ALA A 154 -1.93 -3.85 4.90
N PHE A 155 -2.11 -3.08 5.97
CA PHE A 155 -1.02 -2.62 6.82
C PHE A 155 -0.30 -3.79 7.49
N GLY A 156 -1.07 -4.71 8.10
CA GLY A 156 -0.55 -5.93 8.72
C GLY A 156 0.19 -6.82 7.71
N MET A 157 -0.30 -6.92 6.48
CA MET A 157 0.37 -7.64 5.39
C MET A 157 1.78 -7.08 5.13
N HIS A 158 1.95 -5.77 5.04
CA HIS A 158 3.25 -5.15 4.78
C HIS A 158 4.22 -5.32 5.95
N TRP A 159 3.73 -5.21 7.18
CA TRP A 159 4.53 -5.54 8.36
C TRP A 159 4.90 -7.02 8.42
N GLY A 160 4.02 -7.91 7.98
CA GLY A 160 4.31 -9.33 7.79
C GLY A 160 5.43 -9.55 6.76
N ILE A 161 5.36 -8.89 5.60
CA ILE A 161 6.43 -8.97 4.60
C ILE A 161 7.75 -8.47 5.18
N TYR A 162 7.75 -7.37 5.94
CA TYR A 162 8.94 -6.91 6.65
C TYR A 162 9.45 -7.95 7.65
N ALA A 163 8.57 -8.59 8.43
CA ALA A 163 8.98 -9.61 9.39
C ALA A 163 9.58 -10.86 8.72
N PHE A 164 9.00 -11.37 7.64
CA PHE A 164 9.47 -12.59 6.97
C PHE A 164 10.63 -12.35 5.99
N MET A 165 10.65 -11.20 5.33
CA MET A 165 11.61 -10.93 4.26
C MET A 165 12.55 -9.78 4.61
N HIS A 166 12.36 -9.00 5.67
CA HIS A 166 13.19 -7.83 5.96
C HIS A 166 13.30 -6.85 4.78
N ILE A 167 12.20 -6.67 4.04
CA ILE A 167 12.07 -5.73 2.92
C ILE A 167 11.25 -4.53 3.39
N THR A 168 11.75 -3.33 3.15
CA THR A 168 11.09 -2.09 3.58
C THR A 168 10.31 -1.44 2.45
N PHE A 169 9.05 -1.10 2.74
CA PHE A 169 8.21 -0.26 1.90
C PHE A 169 7.78 0.98 2.70
N PRO A 170 8.60 2.05 2.76
CA PRO A 170 8.39 3.15 3.71
C PRO A 170 6.98 3.74 3.66
N TYR A 171 6.43 3.92 2.45
CA TYR A 171 5.10 4.48 2.28
C TYR A 171 3.96 3.57 2.76
N HIS A 172 4.13 2.27 2.66
CA HIS A 172 3.16 1.28 3.11
C HIS A 172 3.29 1.01 4.62
N LEU A 173 4.53 0.84 5.11
CA LEU A 173 4.84 0.58 6.51
C LEU A 173 4.55 1.76 7.44
N SER A 174 4.60 2.99 6.93
CA SER A 174 4.19 4.18 7.69
C SER A 174 2.67 4.32 7.82
N GLY A 175 1.90 3.59 6.99
CA GLY A 175 0.45 3.70 6.92
C GLY A 175 -0.06 4.97 6.22
N PHE A 176 0.83 5.84 5.72
CA PHE A 176 0.43 7.07 5.05
C PHE A 176 -0.44 6.83 3.81
N ILE A 177 -0.19 5.72 3.10
CA ILE A 177 -1.00 5.29 1.96
C ILE A 177 -2.50 5.11 2.29
N TYR A 178 -2.85 4.77 3.53
CA TYR A 178 -4.24 4.48 3.94
C TYR A 178 -4.99 5.69 4.48
N LEU A 179 -4.32 6.83 4.71
CA LEU A 179 -4.94 7.98 5.36
C LEU A 179 -6.15 8.52 4.60
N SER A 180 -6.15 8.43 3.27
CA SER A 180 -7.27 8.89 2.43
C SER A 180 -8.58 8.12 2.67
N PHE A 181 -8.53 6.95 3.31
CA PHE A 181 -9.72 6.15 3.63
C PHE A 181 -10.44 6.62 4.90
N PHE A 182 -9.80 7.44 5.72
CA PHE A 182 -10.33 7.90 7.00
C PHE A 182 -10.73 9.37 6.93
N PRO A 183 -11.86 9.78 7.53
CA PRO A 183 -12.29 11.17 7.56
C PRO A 183 -11.52 11.97 8.61
N LEU A 184 -10.21 12.17 8.38
CA LEU A 184 -9.30 12.85 9.30
C LEU A 184 -9.70 14.31 9.56
N GLU A 185 -10.40 14.93 8.61
CA GLU A 185 -10.95 16.27 8.75
C GLU A 185 -11.91 16.41 9.95
N ARG A 186 -12.58 15.31 10.33
CA ARG A 186 -13.49 15.30 11.49
C ARG A 186 -12.73 15.31 12.81
N LEU A 187 -11.54 14.73 12.87
CA LEU A 187 -10.69 14.79 14.06
C LEU A 187 -10.13 16.20 14.27
N ALA A 188 -9.71 16.88 13.20
CA ALA A 188 -9.19 18.24 13.28
C ALA A 188 -10.25 19.24 13.76
N ARG A 189 -11.51 19.07 13.32
CA ARG A 189 -12.63 19.93 13.75
C ARG A 189 -13.05 19.73 15.21
N LYS A 190 -12.84 18.54 15.78
CA LYS A 190 -13.21 18.22 17.17
C LYS A 190 -12.21 18.74 18.21
N ARG A 191 -11.03 19.19 17.76
CA ARG A 191 -9.95 19.77 18.59
C ARG A 191 -9.91 21.30 18.57
N ARG A 192 -10.74 21.95 17.75
CA ARG A 192 -10.99 23.40 17.77
C ARG A 192 -12.31 23.66 18.47
#